data_AF-A0A2S2PVW6-F1
#
_entry.id   AF-A0A2S2PVW6-F1
#
_cell.length_a   1.000
_cell.length_b   1.000
_cell.length_c   1.000
_cell.angle_alpha   90.00
_cell.angle_beta   90.00
_cell.angle_gamma   90.00
#
_symmetry.space_group_name_H-M   'P 1'
#
loop_
_entity.id
_entity.type
_entity.pdbx_description
1 polymer ?
#
loop_
_entity_poly.entity_id
_entity_poly.type
_entity_poly.pdbx_seq_one_letter_code
_entity_poly.pdbx_strand_id
1 'polypeptide(L)'
;MSFLDIVSKFNQQATSHSQSQSLNPFSERFEQSRSPSPRFSREEYGKPIAGSKTDLRGRKAKTHICREILELCTVIHDVGTYKAKKRDPDDSDDEQDDGTIIVSFGELFQVSGGVFFFVRNISTYRLDSFDA
;
A
#
# COMPACT_ATOMS: atom_id res chain seq x y z
N MET A 1 -31.26 17.73 0.25
CA MET A 1 -30.77 17.98 -1.13
C MET A 1 -31.97 18.28 -2.00
N SER A 2 -31.93 19.33 -2.81
CA SER A 2 -33.02 19.69 -3.72
C SER A 2 -33.01 18.78 -4.95
N PHE A 3 -34.16 18.60 -5.61
CA PHE A 3 -34.25 17.87 -6.87
C PHE A 3 -33.33 18.46 -7.95
N LEU A 4 -33.21 19.80 -7.98
CA LEU A 4 -32.31 20.51 -8.88
C LEU A 4 -30.83 20.16 -8.60
N ASP A 5 -30.45 19.97 -7.34
CA ASP A 5 -29.09 19.55 -6.98
C ASP A 5 -28.78 18.15 -7.53
N ILE A 6 -29.76 17.24 -7.51
CA ILE A 6 -29.60 15.86 -8.00
C ILE A 6 -29.40 15.87 -9.52
N VAL A 7 -30.24 16.61 -10.24
CA VAL A 7 -30.12 16.76 -11.70
C VAL A 7 -28.79 17.42 -12.07
N SER A 8 -28.38 18.45 -11.34
CA SER A 8 -27.09 19.12 -11.54
C SER A 8 -25.91 18.14 -11.38
N LYS A 9 -25.88 17.36 -10.30
CA LYS A 9 -24.85 16.34 -10.07
C LYS A 9 -24.85 15.25 -11.13
N PHE A 10 -26.01 14.79 -11.56
CA PHE A 10 -26.13 13.80 -12.62
C PHE A 10 -25.55 14.32 -13.94
N ASN A 11 -25.93 15.54 -14.33
CA ASN A 11 -25.42 16.17 -15.55
C ASN A 11 -23.90 16.40 -15.48
N GLN A 12 -23.39 16.77 -14.31
CA GLN A 12 -21.95 16.90 -14.08
C GLN A 12 -21.22 15.56 -14.25
N GLN A 13 -21.76 14.47 -13.70
CA GLN A 13 -21.17 13.14 -13.86
C GLN A 13 -21.24 12.68 -15.32
N ALA A 14 -22.37 12.89 -16.01
CA ALA A 14 -22.54 12.53 -17.40
C ALA A 14 -21.57 13.28 -18.34
N THR A 15 -21.35 14.56 -18.10
CA THR A 15 -20.39 15.37 -18.87
C THR A 15 -18.95 14.93 -18.60
N SER A 16 -18.57 14.74 -17.33
CA SER A 16 -17.24 14.24 -16.96
C SER A 16 -16.96 12.85 -17.55
N HIS A 17 -17.94 11.94 -17.50
CA HIS A 17 -17.84 10.62 -18.11
C HIS A 17 -17.64 10.72 -19.62
N SER A 18 -18.45 11.51 -20.32
CA SER A 18 -18.35 11.71 -21.77
C SER A 18 -16.97 12.24 -22.17
N GLN A 19 -16.42 13.19 -21.39
CA GLN A 19 -15.07 13.71 -21.60
C GLN A 19 -14.01 12.61 -21.40
N SER A 20 -14.08 11.84 -20.31
CA SER A 20 -13.13 10.76 -20.04
C SER A 20 -13.13 9.68 -21.12
N GLN A 21 -14.31 9.29 -21.64
CA GLN A 21 -14.42 8.31 -22.72
C GLN A 21 -13.79 8.84 -24.01
N SER A 22 -13.95 10.12 -24.32
CA SER A 22 -13.33 10.70 -25.53
C SER A 22 -11.79 10.56 -25.58
N LEU A 23 -11.15 10.41 -24.42
CA LEU A 23 -9.70 10.22 -24.27
C LEU A 23 -9.29 8.74 -24.15
N ASN A 24 -10.24 7.83 -23.97
CA ASN A 24 -10.00 6.41 -23.75
C ASN A 24 -9.91 5.67 -25.09
N PRO A 25 -8.74 5.08 -25.46
CA PRO A 25 -8.54 4.39 -26.73
C PRO A 25 -9.38 3.11 -26.91
N PHE A 26 -10.02 2.63 -25.85
CA PHE A 26 -10.90 1.46 -25.88
C PHE A 26 -12.40 1.82 -25.96
N SER A 27 -12.74 3.10 -26.11
CA SER A 27 -14.13 3.54 -26.22
C SER A 27 -14.53 3.84 -27.67
N GLU A 28 -15.81 3.70 -28.00
CA GLU A 28 -16.34 4.06 -29.31
C GLU A 28 -16.27 5.56 -29.61
N ARG A 29 -16.17 6.40 -28.57
CA ARG A 29 -16.12 7.86 -28.66
C ARG A 29 -14.70 8.41 -28.68
N PHE A 30 -13.71 7.54 -28.85
CA PHE A 30 -12.31 7.92 -28.80
C PHE A 30 -11.95 8.91 -29.91
N GLU A 31 -11.46 10.09 -29.53
CA GLU A 31 -10.92 11.07 -30.45
C GLU A 31 -9.40 11.13 -30.29
N GLN A 32 -8.67 10.41 -31.15
CA GLN A 32 -7.21 10.30 -31.06
C GLN A 32 -6.49 11.66 -31.17
N SER A 33 -7.08 12.64 -31.86
CA SER A 33 -6.57 14.01 -31.90
C SER A 33 -6.65 14.73 -30.54
N ARG A 34 -7.54 14.29 -29.65
CA ARG A 34 -7.74 14.86 -28.31
C ARG A 34 -7.02 14.10 -27.22
N SER A 35 -6.62 12.84 -27.44
CA SER A 35 -5.92 12.03 -26.44
C SER A 35 -4.49 12.53 -26.21
N PRO A 36 -4.17 13.15 -25.07
CA PRO A 36 -2.81 13.57 -24.78
C PRO A 36 -1.96 12.33 -24.53
N SER A 37 -0.78 12.24 -25.15
CA SER A 37 0.22 11.29 -24.67
C SER A 37 0.65 11.74 -23.27
N PRO A 38 0.52 10.91 -22.22
CA PRO A 38 0.92 11.30 -20.88
C PRO A 38 2.41 11.64 -20.85
N ARG A 39 2.72 12.92 -20.62
CA ARG A 39 4.09 13.40 -20.44
C ARG A 39 4.34 13.56 -18.96
N PHE A 40 4.96 12.55 -18.35
CA PHE A 40 5.41 12.61 -16.96
C PHE A 40 6.88 13.02 -16.92
N SER A 41 7.26 13.80 -15.90
CA SER A 41 8.68 13.91 -15.58
C SER A 41 9.19 12.59 -14.98
N ARG A 42 10.51 12.38 -14.97
CA ARG A 42 11.12 11.19 -14.36
C ARG A 42 10.76 11.07 -12.87
N GLU A 43 10.61 12.20 -12.20
CA GLU A 43 10.32 12.31 -10.76
C GLU A 43 8.85 12.02 -10.44
N GLU A 44 7.96 12.20 -11.41
CA GLU A 44 6.51 11.98 -11.32
C GLU A 44 6.12 10.56 -11.76
N TYR A 45 6.92 9.93 -12.62
CA TYR A 45 6.65 8.57 -13.08
C TYR A 45 6.55 7.57 -11.91
N GLY A 46 5.53 6.72 -11.96
CA GLY A 46 5.26 5.71 -10.91
C GLY A 46 4.59 6.26 -9.65
N LYS A 47 4.33 7.57 -9.57
CA LYS A 47 3.58 8.16 -8.44
C LYS A 47 2.11 8.37 -8.84
N PRO A 48 1.16 8.02 -7.96
CA PRO A 48 -0.23 8.38 -8.20
C PRO A 48 -0.40 9.90 -8.11
N ILE A 49 -1.38 10.42 -8.86
CA ILE A 49 -1.76 11.83 -8.79
C ILE A 49 -2.14 12.16 -7.34
N ALA A 50 -1.58 13.22 -6.78
CA ALA A 50 -1.84 13.64 -5.40
C ALA A 50 -3.35 13.88 -5.18
N GLY A 51 -3.89 13.34 -4.09
CA GLY A 51 -5.31 13.44 -3.78
C GLY A 51 -6.23 12.53 -4.61
N SER A 52 -5.70 11.78 -5.58
CA SER A 52 -6.48 10.77 -6.30
C SER A 52 -6.91 9.62 -5.38
N LYS A 53 -7.96 8.88 -5.79
CA LYS A 53 -8.37 7.64 -5.10
C LYS A 53 -7.19 6.65 -4.98
N THR A 54 -6.31 6.59 -5.97
CA THR A 54 -5.12 5.72 -5.96
C THR A 54 -4.10 6.16 -4.90
N ASP A 55 -3.84 7.47 -4.77
CA ASP A 55 -2.98 8.00 -3.71
C ASP A 55 -3.52 7.69 -2.31
N LEU A 56 -4.82 7.91 -2.09
CA LEU A 56 -5.47 7.59 -0.82
C LEU A 56 -5.34 6.10 -0.47
N ARG A 57 -5.56 5.20 -1.45
CA ARG A 57 -5.38 3.75 -1.25
C ARG A 57 -3.93 3.41 -0.90
N GLY A 58 -2.97 4.01 -1.61
CA GLY A 58 -1.55 3.83 -1.32
C GLY A 58 -1.18 4.25 0.10
N ARG A 59 -1.66 5.41 0.55
CA ARG A 59 -1.43 5.89 1.93
C ARG A 59 -2.08 4.99 2.98
N LYS A 60 -3.31 4.52 2.74
CA LYS A 60 -4.02 3.59 3.64
C LYS A 60 -3.27 2.26 3.77
N ALA A 61 -2.87 1.67 2.65
CA ALA A 61 -2.10 0.43 2.61
C ALA A 61 -0.74 0.59 3.30
N LYS A 62 -0.01 1.68 3.05
CA LYS A 62 1.25 2.00 3.75
C LYS A 62 1.07 2.05 5.26
N THR A 63 0.04 2.76 5.72
CA THR A 63 -0.21 2.88 7.17
C THR A 63 -0.56 1.52 7.78
N HIS A 64 -1.30 0.68 7.06
CA HIS A 64 -1.64 -0.67 7.50
C HIS A 64 -0.40 -1.56 7.66
N ILE A 65 0.42 -1.69 6.62
CA ILE A 65 1.62 -2.55 6.67
C ILE A 65 2.61 -2.06 7.73
N CYS A 66 2.74 -0.75 7.93
CA CYS A 66 3.58 -0.23 9.00
C CYS A 66 3.09 -0.64 10.40
N ARG A 67 1.77 -0.74 10.62
CA ARG A 67 1.23 -1.24 11.89
C ARG A 67 1.52 -2.72 12.08
N GLU A 68 1.34 -3.53 11.05
CA GLU A 68 1.65 -4.96 11.10
C GLU A 68 3.14 -5.23 11.36
N ILE A 69 4.02 -4.41 10.76
CA ILE A 69 5.47 -4.47 11.02
C ILE A 69 5.78 -4.10 12.48
N LEU A 70 5.14 -3.07 13.02
CA LEU A 70 5.35 -2.69 14.43
C LEU A 70 4.88 -3.78 15.38
N GLU A 71 3.70 -4.35 15.14
CA GLU A 71 3.18 -5.49 15.92
C GLU A 71 4.13 -6.69 15.84
N LEU A 72 4.66 -6.99 14.65
CA LEU A 72 5.68 -8.02 14.47
C LEU A 72 6.93 -7.74 15.31
N CYS A 73 7.44 -6.50 15.28
CA CYS A 73 8.60 -6.12 16.07
C CYS A 73 8.34 -6.24 17.57
N THR A 74 7.14 -5.90 18.05
CA THR A 74 6.76 -6.11 19.47
C THR A 74 6.79 -7.60 19.82
N VAL A 75 6.22 -8.47 18.98
CA VAL A 75 6.28 -9.92 19.22
C VAL A 75 7.72 -10.42 19.23
N ILE A 76 8.56 -10.03 18.27
CA ILE A 76 9.97 -10.42 18.22
C ILE A 76 10.71 -9.95 19.47
N HIS A 77 10.43 -8.73 19.93
CA HIS A 77 11.04 -8.19 21.14
C HIS A 77 10.67 -9.02 22.38
N ASP A 78 9.41 -9.47 22.48
CA ASP A 78 8.90 -10.18 23.65
C ASP A 78 9.33 -11.65 23.72
N VAL A 79 9.52 -12.31 22.56
CA VAL A 79 9.81 -13.76 22.50
C VAL A 79 11.21 -14.09 21.99
N GLY A 80 11.89 -13.13 21.37
CA GLY A 80 13.22 -13.32 20.83
C GLY A 80 14.31 -13.28 21.90
N THR A 81 15.51 -13.68 21.49
CA THR A 81 16.71 -13.69 22.32
C THR A 81 17.77 -12.78 21.72
N TYR A 82 18.61 -12.16 22.56
CA TYR A 82 19.76 -11.40 22.07
C TYR A 82 20.71 -12.30 21.28
N LYS A 83 21.27 -11.76 20.20
CA LYS A 83 22.25 -12.46 19.37
C LYS A 83 23.52 -12.74 20.18
N ALA A 84 23.66 -13.96 20.68
CA ALA A 84 24.88 -14.37 21.38
C ALA A 84 26.10 -14.31 20.42
N LYS A 85 27.17 -13.64 20.82
CA LYS A 85 28.46 -13.68 20.10
C LYS A 85 28.95 -15.12 20.00
N LYS A 86 29.15 -15.62 18.77
CA LYS A 86 30.13 -16.70 18.55
C LYS A 86 31.49 -16.01 18.57
N ARG A 87 32.31 -16.31 19.58
CA ARG A 87 33.70 -15.87 19.61
C ARG A 87 34.45 -16.67 18.55
N ASP A 88 34.68 -16.09 17.38
CA ASP A 88 35.71 -16.61 16.48
C ASP A 88 37.08 -16.30 17.12
N PRO A 89 37.98 -17.30 17.26
CA PRO A 89 39.24 -17.13 18.00
C PRO A 89 40.23 -16.13 17.39
N ASP A 90 40.01 -15.71 16.14
CA ASP A 90 40.93 -14.88 15.33
C ASP A 90 40.42 -13.44 15.13
N ASP A 91 39.22 -13.10 15.59
CA ASP A 91 38.67 -11.75 15.48
C ASP A 91 39.14 -10.86 16.62
N SER A 92 40.20 -10.10 16.35
CA SER A 92 40.66 -8.99 17.17
C SER A 92 39.82 -7.74 16.89
N ASP A 93 38.56 -7.71 17.34
CA ASP A 93 37.84 -6.44 17.43
C ASP A 93 36.78 -6.44 18.54
N ASP A 94 36.81 -5.36 19.33
CA ASP A 94 35.89 -5.02 20.42
C ASP A 94 34.48 -4.66 19.89
N GLU A 95 33.88 -5.50 19.05
CA GLU A 95 32.52 -5.25 18.56
C GLU A 95 31.53 -5.49 19.70
N GLN A 96 31.06 -4.43 20.34
CA GLN A 96 30.00 -4.50 21.34
C GLN A 96 28.78 -5.24 20.75
N ASP A 97 28.13 -6.09 21.55
CA ASP A 97 26.82 -6.64 21.19
C ASP A 97 25.90 -5.49 20.76
N ASP A 98 25.40 -5.55 19.52
CA ASP A 98 24.61 -4.49 18.90
C ASP A 98 23.17 -4.44 19.46
N GLY A 99 22.85 -5.34 20.38
CA GLY A 99 21.54 -5.41 21.02
C GLY A 99 20.46 -5.99 20.10
N THR A 100 20.85 -6.63 18.99
CA THR A 100 19.89 -7.23 18.06
C THR A 100 19.19 -8.42 18.70
N ILE A 101 17.85 -8.36 18.71
CA ILE A 101 16.99 -9.45 19.13
C ILE A 101 16.67 -10.32 17.91
N ILE A 102 16.90 -11.62 18.06
CA ILE A 102 16.63 -12.63 17.03
C ILE A 102 15.61 -13.66 17.54
N VAL A 103 14.74 -14.12 16.65
CA VAL A 103 13.80 -15.21 16.92
C VAL A 103 13.85 -16.18 15.75
N SER A 104 13.76 -17.48 16.01
CA SER A 104 13.65 -18.44 14.91
C SER A 104 12.26 -18.32 14.26
N PHE A 105 12.19 -18.59 12.96
CA PHE A 105 10.90 -18.58 12.25
C PHE A 105 9.88 -19.53 12.90
N GLY A 106 10.32 -20.69 13.39
CA GLY A 106 9.44 -21.67 14.03
C GLY A 106 8.81 -21.16 15.33
N GLU A 107 9.59 -20.51 16.19
CA GLU A 107 9.09 -19.90 17.44
C GLU A 107 8.11 -18.76 17.13
N LEU A 108 8.47 -17.89 16.19
CA LEU A 108 7.62 -16.79 15.75
C LEU A 108 6.28 -17.30 15.18
N PHE A 109 6.30 -18.39 14.41
CA PHE A 109 5.12 -19.00 13.80
C PHE A 109 4.19 -19.66 14.83
N GLN A 110 4.76 -20.27 15.88
CA GLN A 110 4.00 -20.87 16.97
C GLN A 110 3.28 -19.80 17.81
N VAL A 111 3.98 -18.71 18.14
CA VAL A 111 3.43 -17.58 18.92
C VAL A 111 2.33 -16.86 18.14
N SER A 112 2.54 -16.66 16.83
CA SER A 112 1.60 -15.94 15.97
C SER A 112 0.40 -16.78 15.53
N GLY A 113 0.23 -17.99 16.07
CA GLY A 113 -0.94 -18.84 15.81
C GLY A 113 -1.20 -19.07 14.31
N GLY A 114 -0.18 -19.48 13.55
CA GLY A 114 -0.27 -20.10 12.21
C GLY A 114 -0.95 -19.32 11.06
N VAL A 115 -1.61 -18.19 11.31
CA VAL A 115 -2.54 -17.54 10.36
C VAL A 115 -2.40 -16.01 10.34
N PHE A 116 -1.67 -15.41 11.29
CA PHE A 116 -1.72 -13.96 11.49
C PHE A 116 -1.16 -13.12 10.32
N PHE A 117 -0.17 -13.63 9.59
CA PHE A 117 0.52 -12.83 8.57
C PHE A 117 0.09 -13.06 7.11
N PHE A 118 -0.47 -14.22 6.75
CA PHE A 118 -0.68 -14.51 5.32
C PHE A 118 -2.07 -14.15 4.79
N VAL A 119 -3.10 -14.02 5.65
CA VAL A 119 -4.51 -13.97 5.18
C VAL A 119 -5.38 -12.90 5.87
N ARG A 120 -4.88 -12.16 6.87
CA ARG A 120 -5.63 -11.00 7.36
C ARG A 120 -5.47 -9.82 6.38
N ASN A 121 -6.33 -9.82 5.37
CA ASN A 121 -6.80 -8.62 4.67
C ASN A 121 -6.04 -8.03 3.48
N ILE A 122 -5.78 -8.84 2.46
CA ILE A 122 -5.83 -8.31 1.08
C ILE A 122 -7.30 -8.11 0.61
N SER A 123 -8.29 -8.76 1.25
CA SER A 123 -9.68 -8.75 0.78
C SER A 123 -10.51 -7.51 1.19
N THR A 124 -10.34 -6.93 2.38
CA THR A 124 -11.17 -5.75 2.79
C THR A 124 -10.87 -4.48 2.02
N TYR A 125 -9.74 -4.39 1.32
CA TYR A 125 -9.41 -3.18 0.55
C TYR A 125 -9.83 -3.24 -0.92
N ARG A 126 -10.42 -4.37 -1.36
CA ARG A 126 -10.98 -4.52 -2.71
C ARG A 126 -12.47 -4.18 -2.80
N LEU A 127 -13.20 -4.08 -1.68
CA LEU A 127 -14.67 -4.03 -1.68
C LEU A 127 -15.31 -2.68 -1.33
N ASP A 128 -14.64 -1.76 -0.62
CA ASP A 128 -15.33 -0.57 -0.10
C ASP A 128 -15.54 0.61 -1.07
N SER A 129 -15.19 0.53 -2.37
CA SER A 129 -15.32 1.72 -3.25
C SER A 129 -15.43 1.44 -4.75
N PHE A 130 -16.13 0.38 -5.16
CA PHE A 130 -16.61 0.26 -6.54
C PHE A 130 -17.83 1.17 -6.76
N ASP A 131 -17.69 2.46 -6.43
CA ASP A 131 -18.56 3.50 -6.98
C ASP A 131 -17.70 4.31 -7.96
N ALA A 132 -18.03 4.09 -9.23
CA ALA A 132 -17.47 4.73 -10.41
C ALA A 132 -17.78 6.24 -10.39
#